data_AF-A0A4R2JMW8-F1
#
_entry.id   AF-A0A4R2JMW8-F1
#
_cell.length_a   1.000
_cell.length_b   1.000
_cell.length_c   1.000
_cell.angle_alpha   90.00
_cell.angle_beta   90.00
_cell.angle_gamma   90.00
#
_symmetry.space_group_name_H-M   'P 1'
#
loop_
_entity.id
_entity.type
_entity.pdbx_description
1 polymer ?
#
loop_
_entity_poly.entity_id
_entity_poly.type
_entity_poly.pdbx_seq_one_letter_code
_entity_poly.pdbx_strand_id
1 'polypeptide(L)'
;MAEERVRAVVVEFVRGVDGVSGQVSGAASFDELGVDSMSTMDLLDKVEREFGVAIPDEALPLIVTIQDLVDFVVSAKQKQGVNP
;
A
#
# COMPACT_ATOMS: atom_id res chain seq x y z
N MET A 1 9.02 -13.02 4.56
CA MET A 1 7.66 -13.56 4.87
C MET A 1 6.64 -12.47 5.17
N ALA A 2 6.97 -11.41 5.91
CA ALA A 2 6.03 -10.30 6.13
C ALA A 2 5.71 -9.54 4.83
N GLU A 3 6.73 -9.22 4.04
CA GLU A 3 6.59 -8.53 2.76
C GLU A 3 5.66 -9.24 1.78
N GLU A 4 5.81 -10.54 1.60
CA GLU A 4 4.96 -11.31 0.69
C GLU A 4 3.48 -11.27 1.10
N ARG A 5 3.18 -11.29 2.40
CA ARG A 5 1.79 -11.13 2.89
C ARG A 5 1.26 -9.73 2.64
N VAL A 6 2.06 -8.71 2.97
CA VAL A 6 1.67 -7.31 2.74
C VAL A 6 1.42 -7.07 1.26
N ARG A 7 2.34 -7.52 0.40
CA ARG A 7 2.20 -7.45 -1.05
C ARG A 7 0.94 -8.14 -1.56
N ALA A 8 0.67 -9.36 -1.11
CA ALA A 8 -0.52 -10.10 -1.54
C ALA A 8 -1.81 -9.32 -1.21
N VAL A 9 -1.90 -8.78 0.01
CA VAL A 9 -3.06 -7.99 0.47
C VAL A 9 -3.19 -6.68 -0.31
N VAL A 10 -2.10 -5.93 -0.47
CA VAL A 10 -2.11 -4.67 -1.24
C VAL A 10 -2.53 -4.92 -2.68
N VAL A 11 -1.98 -5.95 -3.33
CA VAL A 11 -2.35 -6.32 -4.71
C VAL A 11 -3.83 -6.70 -4.80
N GLU A 12 -4.37 -7.40 -3.79
CA GLU A 12 -5.79 -7.75 -3.76
C GLU A 12 -6.68 -6.51 -3.62
N PHE A 13 -6.32 -5.58 -2.72
CA PHE A 13 -7.04 -4.32 -2.57
C PHE A 13 -7.02 -3.49 -3.84
N VAL A 14 -5.86 -3.35 -4.49
CA VAL A 14 -5.75 -2.63 -5.77
C VAL A 14 -6.62 -3.29 -6.83
N ARG A 15 -6.64 -4.62 -6.92
CA ARG A 15 -7.53 -5.34 -7.86
C ARG A 15 -9.02 -5.12 -7.58
N GLY A 16 -9.39 -4.78 -6.35
CA GLY A 16 -10.76 -4.48 -5.95
C GLY A 16 -11.17 -3.00 -6.16
N VAL A 17 -10.25 -2.14 -6.57
CA VAL A 17 -10.55 -0.73 -6.88
C VAL A 17 -11.21 -0.63 -8.25
N ASP A 18 -12.29 0.16 -8.32
CA ASP A 18 -12.98 0.47 -9.57
C ASP A 18 -12.09 1.32 -10.49
N GLY A 19 -12.03 0.97 -11.78
CA GLY A 19 -11.15 1.63 -12.74
C GLY A 19 -9.76 1.00 -12.91
N VAL A 20 -9.39 0.02 -12.07
CA VAL A 20 -8.11 -0.68 -12.23
C VAL A 20 -8.11 -1.53 -13.49
N SER A 21 -7.25 -1.16 -14.43
CA SER A 21 -7.14 -1.83 -15.72
C SER A 21 -5.67 -2.08 -16.05
N GLY A 22 -5.24 -3.33 -15.96
CA GLY A 22 -3.86 -3.72 -16.27
C GLY A 22 -3.32 -4.81 -15.38
N GLN A 23 -2.04 -5.13 -15.60
CA GLN A 23 -1.33 -6.09 -14.77
C GLN A 23 -0.81 -5.40 -13.50
N VAL A 24 -1.46 -5.69 -12.37
CA VAL A 24 -1.00 -5.23 -11.06
C VAL A 24 0.36 -5.84 -10.76
N SER A 25 1.41 -5.04 -10.95
CA SER A 25 2.81 -5.38 -10.69
C SER A 25 3.37 -4.48 -9.60
N GLY A 26 4.36 -4.95 -8.83
CA GLY A 26 4.95 -4.14 -7.76
C GLY A 26 5.57 -2.84 -8.28
N ALA A 27 6.12 -2.87 -9.50
CA ALA A 27 6.71 -1.70 -10.16
C ALA A 27 5.69 -0.77 -10.82
N ALA A 28 4.41 -1.15 -10.91
CA ALA A 28 3.38 -0.31 -11.49
C ALA A 28 2.93 0.75 -10.47
N SER A 29 2.75 1.97 -10.96
CA SER A 29 2.25 3.08 -10.17
C SER A 29 0.72 3.03 -10.04
N PHE A 30 0.17 3.55 -8.95
CA PHE A 30 -1.29 3.62 -8.78
C PHE A 30 -1.97 4.36 -9.94
N ASP A 31 -1.36 5.47 -10.40
CA ASP A 31 -1.80 6.25 -11.55
C ASP A 31 -1.79 5.44 -12.86
N GLU A 32 -0.73 4.66 -13.11
CA GLU A 32 -0.61 3.80 -14.30
C GLU A 32 -1.65 2.68 -14.33
N LEU A 33 -2.05 2.21 -13.15
CA LEU A 33 -3.10 1.21 -13.00
C LEU A 33 -4.51 1.80 -13.16
N GLY A 34 -4.64 3.14 -13.23
CA GLY A 34 -5.92 3.84 -13.26
C GLY A 34 -6.57 3.92 -11.87
N VAL A 35 -5.79 3.85 -10.80
CA VAL A 35 -6.26 4.06 -9.43
C VAL A 35 -6.31 5.56 -9.17
N ASP A 36 -7.52 6.10 -8.99
CA ASP A 36 -7.70 7.49 -8.59
C ASP A 36 -7.08 7.79 -7.22
N SER A 37 -6.72 9.05 -7.00
CA SER A 37 -6.14 9.52 -5.73
C SER A 37 -7.07 9.28 -4.53
N MET A 38 -8.39 9.37 -4.70
CA MET A 38 -9.36 9.02 -3.65
C MET A 38 -9.28 7.53 -3.30
N SER A 39 -9.27 6.66 -4.30
CA SER A 39 -9.16 5.21 -4.09
C SER A 39 -7.82 4.82 -3.48
N THR A 40 -6.74 5.55 -3.82
CA THR A 40 -5.44 5.42 -3.16
C THR A 40 -5.57 5.76 -1.67
N MET A 41 -6.22 6.86 -1.30
CA MET A 41 -6.43 7.24 0.11
C MET A 41 -7.26 6.20 0.88
N ASP A 42 -8.34 5.68 0.29
CA ASP A 42 -9.14 4.58 0.87
C ASP A 42 -8.31 3.30 1.06
N LEU A 43 -7.44 2.98 0.10
CA LEU A 43 -6.58 1.81 0.15
C LEU A 43 -5.54 1.95 1.26
N LEU A 44 -4.96 3.14 1.41
CA LEU A 44 -4.00 3.44 2.47
C LEU A 44 -4.64 3.32 3.86
N ASP A 45 -5.82 3.90 4.10
CA ASP A 45 -6.54 3.74 5.38
C ASP A 45 -6.91 2.28 5.67
N LYS A 46 -7.31 1.51 4.64
CA LYS A 46 -7.53 0.06 4.78
C LYS A 46 -6.27 -0.69 5.18
N VAL A 47 -5.15 -0.42 4.50
CA VAL A 47 -3.85 -1.06 4.79
C VAL A 47 -3.36 -0.66 6.18
N GLU A 48 -3.47 0.62 6.55
CA GLU A 48 -3.17 1.11 7.89
C GLU A 48 -3.96 0.37 8.97
N ARG A 49 -5.27 0.16 8.77
CA ARG A 49 -6.11 -0.56 9.74
C ARG A 49 -5.86 -2.06 9.75
N GLU A 50 -5.73 -2.68 8.58
CA GLU A 50 -5.48 -4.12 8.41
C GLU A 50 -4.15 -4.52 9.06
N PHE A 51 -3.13 -3.68 8.88
CA PHE A 51 -1.81 -3.92 9.44
C PHE A 51 -1.60 -3.21 10.78
N GLY A 52 -2.45 -2.27 11.19
CA GLY A 52 -2.22 -1.46 12.38
C GLY A 52 -0.95 -0.63 12.27
N VAL A 53 -0.73 0.01 11.12
CA VAL A 53 0.40 0.94 10.88
C VAL A 53 -0.12 2.36 10.68
N ALA A 54 0.77 3.34 10.79
CA ALA A 54 0.46 4.74 10.49
C ALA A 54 1.43 5.23 9.40
N ILE A 55 0.87 5.69 8.29
CA ILE A 55 1.54 6.26 7.12
C ILE A 55 1.46 7.79 7.30
N PRO A 56 2.56 8.47 7.62
CA PRO A 56 2.56 9.91 7.76
C PRO A 56 2.34 10.57 6.40
N ASP A 57 1.73 11.76 6.41
CA ASP A 57 1.52 12.57 5.21
C ASP A 57 2.82 12.83 4.41
N GLU A 58 3.97 12.86 5.09
CA GLU A 58 5.29 13.00 4.47
C GLU A 58 5.69 11.78 3.61
N ALA A 59 5.18 10.60 3.95
CA ALA A 59 5.41 9.36 3.21
C ALA A 59 4.37 9.15 2.09
N LEU A 60 3.17 9.73 2.20
CA LEU A 60 2.15 9.67 1.13
C LEU A 60 2.69 10.05 -0.26
N PRO A 61 3.41 11.18 -0.46
CA PRO A 61 3.94 11.54 -1.78
C PRO A 61 5.13 10.66 -2.21
N LEU A 62 5.73 9.89 -1.29
CA LEU A 62 6.80 8.94 -1.61
C LEU A 62 6.22 7.60 -2.08
N ILE A 63 4.97 7.28 -1.72
CA ILE A 63 4.27 6.06 -2.11
C ILE A 63 3.67 6.26 -3.51
N VAL A 64 4.50 6.03 -4.53
CA VAL A 64 4.09 6.16 -5.94
C VAL A 64 3.72 4.79 -6.52
N THR A 65 4.45 3.74 -6.11
CA THR A 65 4.24 2.37 -6.60
C THR A 65 3.67 1.45 -5.53
N ILE A 66 3.12 0.31 -5.97
CA ILE A 66 2.68 -0.75 -5.06
C ILE A 66 3.84 -1.24 -4.20
N GLN A 67 5.03 -1.35 -4.78
CA GLN A 67 6.22 -1.78 -4.05
C GLN A 67 6.57 -0.79 -2.94
N ASP A 68 6.53 0.51 -3.19
CA ASP A 68 6.78 1.53 -2.15
C ASP A 68 5.82 1.39 -0.97
N LEU A 69 4.52 1.18 -1.24
CA LEU A 69 3.54 0.96 -0.18
C LEU A 69 3.87 -0.29 0.65
N VAL A 70 4.20 -1.39 -0.04
CA VAL A 70 4.55 -2.65 0.62
C VAL A 70 5.79 -2.47 1.49
N ASP A 71 6.86 -1.90 0.96
CA ASP A 71 8.10 -1.64 1.69
C ASP A 71 7.88 -0.72 2.89
N PHE A 72 7.04 0.31 2.73
CA PHE A 72 6.66 1.20 3.82
C PHE A 72 5.95 0.44 4.94
N VAL A 73 4.92 -0.34 4.62
CA VAL A 73 4.12 -1.09 5.60
C VAL A 73 4.95 -2.15 6.30
N VAL A 74 5.84 -2.85 5.57
CA VAL A 74 6.76 -3.84 6.15
C VAL A 74 7.73 -3.18 7.12
N SER A 75 8.29 -2.03 6.74
CA SER A 75 9.18 -1.25 7.60
C SER A 75 8.46 -0.69 8.82
N ALA A 76 7.24 -0.19 8.65
CA ALA A 76 6.41 0.33 9.73
C ALA A 76 6.01 -0.76 10.72
N LYS A 77 5.60 -1.94 10.22
CA LYS A 77 5.34 -3.15 11.02
C LYS A 77 6.54 -3.56 11.88
N GLN A 78 7.76 -3.50 11.34
CA GLN A 78 8.96 -3.82 12.10
C GLN A 78 9.25 -2.78 13.18
N LYS A 79 9.00 -1.49 12.90
CA LYS A 79 9.26 -0.41 13.88
C LYS A 79 8.20 -0.33 14.99
N GLN A 80 6.93 -0.59 14.70
CA GLN A 80 5.86 -0.58 15.71
C GLN A 80 5.83 -1.84 16.60
N GLY A 81 6.63 -2.87 16.28
CA GLY A 81 6.89 -4.02 17.16
C GLY A 81 7.93 -3.75 18.25
N VAL A 82 8.50 -2.54 18.32
CA VAL A 82 9.43 -2.11 19.38
C VAL A 82 8.92 -0.79 19.94
N ASN A 83 7.89 -0.86 20.80
CA ASN A 83 7.75 0.14 21.85
C ASN A 83 7.60 -0.60 23.19
N PRO A 84 8.56 -0.47 24.12
CA PRO A 84 8.50 -1.07 25.45
C PRO A 84 7.37 -0.51 26.31
#